data_AF-A0A519STU7-F1
#
_entry.id   AF-A0A519STU7-F1
#
_cell.length_a   1.000
_cell.length_b   1.000
_cell.length_c   1.000
_cell.angle_alpha   90.00
_cell.angle_beta   90.00
_cell.angle_gamma   90.00
#
_symmetry.space_group_name_H-M   'P 1'
#
loop_
_entity.id
_entity.type
_entity.pdbx_description
1 polymer ?
#
loop_
_entity_poly.entity_id
_entity_poly.type
_entity_poly.pdbx_seq_one_letter_code
_entity_poly.pdbx_strand_id
1 'polypeptide(L)' 'MDGQGTVYVADYNNNCIRAISPAGVVSTWAGTTAPGLQDGPAATARFWEPMGLACDQQRLYV' A
#
# COMPACT_ATOMS: atom_id res chain seq x y z
N MET A 1 -9.34 4.76 -4.41
CA MET A 1 -10.25 4.14 -3.43
C MET A 1 -10.83 2.91 -4.10
N ASP A 2 -10.90 1.77 -3.42
CA ASP A 2 -11.52 0.58 -4.00
C ASP A 2 -13.06 0.69 -4.04
N GLY A 3 -13.72 -0.32 -4.63
CA GLY A 3 -15.18 -0.38 -4.70
C GLY A 3 -15.90 -0.56 -3.36
N GLN A 4 -15.17 -0.81 -2.26
CA GLN A 4 -15.70 -0.92 -0.89
C GLN A 4 -15.44 0.33 -0.04
N GLY A 5 -14.76 1.32 -0.62
CA GLY A 5 -14.45 2.57 0.05
C GLY A 5 -13.13 2.58 0.83
N THR A 6 -12.25 1.60 0.63
CA THR A 6 -10.89 1.64 1.20
C THR A 6 -10.03 2.63 0.44
N VAL A 7 -9.36 3.54 1.15
CA VAL A 7 -8.34 4.43 0.59
C VAL A 7 -6.97 3.81 0.79
N TYR A 8 -6.17 3.78 -0.26
CA TYR A 8 -4.77 3.33 -0.19
C TYR A 8 -3.83 4.54 -0.24
N VAL A 9 -2.78 4.49 0.56
CA VAL A 9 -1.81 5.58 0.69
C VAL A 9 -0.40 5.01 0.55
N ALA A 10 0.39 5.62 -0.33
CA ALA A 10 1.83 5.38 -0.37
C ALA A 10 2.48 6.14 0.80
N ASP A 11 2.91 5.40 1.80
CA ASP A 11 3.54 5.95 3.00
C ASP A 11 5.04 6.07 2.76
N TYR A 12 5.40 7.10 1.99
CA TYR A 12 6.72 7.35 1.39
C TYR A 12 7.88 7.05 2.35
N ASN A 13 7.93 7.71 3.51
CA ASN A 13 9.03 7.57 4.47
C ASN A 13 9.01 6.23 5.21
N ASN A 14 7.85 5.56 5.28
CA ASN A 14 7.71 4.27 5.95
C ASN A 14 7.80 3.09 4.96
N ASN A 15 8.13 3.31 3.69
CA ASN A 15 8.38 2.25 2.71
C ASN A 15 7.30 1.17 2.66
N CYS A 16 6.03 1.57 2.73
CA CYS A 16 4.89 0.66 2.72
C CYS A 16 3.63 1.32 2.15
N ILE A 17 2.62 0.49 1.87
CA ILE A 17 1.30 0.93 1.44
C ILE A 17 0.34 0.74 2.60
N ARG A 18 -0.37 1.80 2.97
CA ARG A 18 -1.44 1.75 3.98
C ARG A 18 -2.79 1.55 3.32
N ALA A 19 -3.68 0.87 4.02
CA ALA A 19 -5.11 0.85 3.75
C ALA A 19 -5.83 1.62 4.88
N ILE A 20 -6.79 2.45 4.51
CA ILE A 20 -7.65 3.20 5.41
C ILE A 20 -9.09 2.78 5.10
N SER A 21 -9.74 2.12 6.06
CA SER A 21 -11.14 1.71 5.90
C SER A 21 -12.09 2.92 5.91
N PRO A 22 -13.35 2.79 5.45
CA PRO A 22 -14.35 3.85 5.59
C PRO A 22 -14.59 4.30 7.04
N ALA A 23 -14.29 3.43 8.02
CA ALA A 23 -14.36 3.76 9.44
C ALA A 23 -13.10 4.50 9.97
N GLY A 24 -12.12 4.78 9.11
CA GLY A 24 -10.88 5.47 9.47
C GLY A 24 -9.81 4.57 10.10
N VAL A 25 -9.98 3.24 10.08
CA VAL A 25 -8.99 2.31 10.62
C VAL A 25 -7.83 2.17 9.64
N VAL A 26 -6.60 2.42 10.11
CA VAL A 26 -5.38 2.32 9.32
C VAL A 26 -4.71 0.96 9.54
N SER A 27 -4.32 0.30 8.45
CA SER A 27 -3.53 -0.94 8.48
C SER A 27 -2.46 -0.94 7.39
N THR A 28 -1.47 -1.83 7.49
CA THR A 28 -0.51 -2.07 6.41
C THR A 28 -1.13 -3.02 5.40
N TRP A 29 -1.26 -2.58 4.16
CA TRP A 29 -1.70 -3.44 3.06
C TRP A 29 -0.54 -4.24 2.48
N ALA A 30 0.60 -3.58 2.23
CA ALA A 30 1.81 -4.20 1.70
C ALA A 30 3.05 -3.48 2.22
N GLY A 31 4.18 -4.18 2.33
CA GLY A 31 5.46 -3.61 2.76
C GLY A 31 5.86 -4.04 4.17
N THR A 32 7.17 -4.10 4.40
CA THR A 32 7.76 -4.47 5.70
C THR A 32 8.36 -3.29 6.47
N THR A 33 8.19 -2.06 5.98
CA THR A 33 8.87 -0.82 6.44
C THR A 33 10.37 -0.73 6.20
N ALA A 34 11.02 -1.84 5.86
CA ALA A 34 12.38 -1.83 5.35
C ALA A 34 12.39 -1.39 3.87
N PRO A 35 13.20 -0.38 3.50
CA PRO A 35 13.31 0.04 2.11
C PRO A 35 13.89 -1.09 1.24
N GLY A 36 13.48 -1.15 -0.02
CA GLY A 36 14.02 -2.11 -0.98
C GLY A 36 13.17 -2.29 -2.23
N LEU A 37 13.67 -3.13 -3.12
CA LEU A 37 12.99 -3.55 -4.35
C LEU A 37 12.84 -5.07 -4.29
N GLN A 38 11.86 -5.54 -3.52
CA GLN A 38 11.62 -6.96 -3.31
C GLN A 38 10.16 -7.28 -3.62
N ASP A 39 9.97 -8.16 -4.61
CA ASP A 39 8.66 -8.71 -4.95
C ASP A 39 8.25 -9.87 -4.01
N GLY A 40 6.99 -10.25 -4.11
CA GLY A 40 6.41 -11.40 -3.42
C GLY A 40 5.06 -11.06 -2.79
N PRO A 41 4.60 -11.89 -1.83
CA PRO A 41 3.41 -11.59 -1.05
C PRO A 41 3.46 -10.19 -0.43
N ALA A 42 2.31 -9.52 -0.33
CA ALA A 42 2.20 -8.15 0.16
C ALA A 42 2.88 -7.94 1.54
N ALA A 43 2.78 -8.93 2.44
CA ALA A 43 3.37 -8.89 3.77
C ALA A 43 4.92 -8.95 3.78
N THR A 44 5.55 -9.38 2.69
CA THR A 44 7.01 -9.52 2.57
C THR A 44 7.63 -8.64 1.49
N ALA A 45 6.82 -8.06 0.61
CA ALA A 45 7.28 -7.12 -0.40
C ALA A 45 7.99 -5.92 0.25
N ARG A 46 8.92 -5.31 -0.49
CA ARG A 46 9.61 -4.08 -0.06
C ARG A 46 9.45 -3.02 -1.14
N PHE A 47 9.24 -1.80 -0.66
CA PHE A 47 9.16 -0.61 -1.50
C PHE A 47 10.32 0.31 -1.15
N TRP A 48 10.71 1.15 -2.10
CA TRP A 48 11.67 2.22 -1.88
C TRP A 48 10.96 3.52 -2.13
N GLU A 49 10.57 4.21 -1.05
CA GLU A 49 9.97 5.55 -1.12
C GLU A 49 8.78 5.63 -2.10
N PRO A 50 7.73 4.80 -1.93
CA PRO A 50 6.61 4.77 -2.87
C PRO A 50 5.89 6.12 -2.89
N MET A 51 5.47 6.57 -4.08
CA MET A 51 4.85 7.89 -4.28
C MET A 51 3.49 7.79 -4.98
N GLY A 52 3.48 7.21 -6.18
CA GLY A 52 2.28 7.07 -6.99
C GLY A 52 1.46 5.87 -6.58
N LEU A 53 0.14 6.00 -6.67
CA LEU A 53 -0.77 4.86 -6.63
C LEU A 53 -1.82 5.02 -7.72
N ALA A 54 -2.12 3.92 -8.40
CA ALA A 54 -3.30 3.81 -9.24
C ALA A 54 -4.03 2.51 -8.89
N CYS A 55 -5.34 2.47 -9.02
CA CYS A 55 -6.10 1.25 -8.79
C CYS A 55 -7.16 1.05 -9.88
N ASP A 56 -7.38 -0.21 -10.25
CA ASP A 56 -8.58 -0.64 -10.96
C ASP A 56 -9.52 -1.40 -9.98
N GLN A 57 -10.55 -2.06 -10.50
CA GLN A 57 -11.53 -2.78 -9.68
C GLN A 57 -10.94 -3.92 -8.84
N GLN A 58 -9.76 -4.44 -9.19
CA GLN A 58 -9.16 -5.64 -8.59
C GLN A 58 -7.69 -5.47 -8.19
N ARG A 59 -7.00 -4.45 -8.71
CA ARG A 59 -5.54 -4.32 -8.58
C ARG A 59 -5.15 -2.92 -8.13
N LEU A 60 -4.09 -2.88 -7.33
CA LEU A 60 -3.38 -1.67 -6.93
C LEU A 60 -2.01 -1.67 -7.62
N TYR A 61 -1.66 -0.55 -8.23
CA TYR A 61 -0.40 -0.29 -8.90
C TYR A 61 0.36 0.77 -8.09
N VAL A 62 1.66 0.57 -7.93
CA VAL A 62 2.61 1.43 -7.19
C VAL A 62 3.70 1.88 -8.14
#